data_AF-W4JWN1-F1
#
_entry.id   AF-W4JWN1-F1
#
_cell.length_a   1.000
_cell.length_b   1.000
_cell.length_c   1.000
_cell.angle_alpha   90.00
_cell.angle_beta   90.00
_cell.angle_gamma   90.00
#
_symmetry.space_group_name_H-M   'P 1'
#
loop_
_entity.id
_entity.type
_entity.pdbx_description
1 polymer ?
#
loop_
_entity_poly.entity_id
_entity_poly.type
_entity_poly.pdbx_seq_one_letter_code
_entity_poly.pdbx_strand_id
1 'polypeptide(L)'
;MIDSNPASFPNLPKGRLLCPISAIENTRYQREVVLDSEPARYEILSLEDGDHAVTQEWEPVTHPEGSLYLYHRQKQIYTDAYLYHNETRQEIELFADYINTVLQSSRTSLPSVDYEIVLDLRPVDHETIYWFYYCVDHASRSIFWPEPYVADHLVDEVTGSKSFAHLKLMIEYNFWTH
;
A
#
# COMPACT_ATOMS: atom_id res chain seq x y z
N MET A 1 -8.52 -36.77 -4.67
CA MET A 1 -7.31 -36.29 -5.36
C MET A 1 -7.68 -34.97 -6.01
N ILE A 2 -7.35 -33.85 -5.35
CA ILE A 2 -7.42 -32.51 -5.94
C ILE A 2 -6.10 -31.88 -5.51
N ASP A 3 -5.07 -32.01 -6.34
CA ASP A 3 -3.82 -31.26 -6.18
C ASP A 3 -4.13 -29.80 -6.48
N SER A 4 -4.37 -29.04 -5.41
CA SER A 4 -4.32 -27.58 -5.48
C SER A 4 -2.84 -27.22 -5.43
N ASN A 5 -2.21 -27.11 -6.59
CA ASN A 5 -0.87 -26.52 -6.68
C ASN A 5 -1.03 -25.04 -6.29
N PRO A 6 -0.52 -24.57 -5.13
CA PRO A 6 -0.56 -23.14 -4.85
C PRO A 6 0.24 -22.45 -5.95
N ALA A 7 -0.29 -21.36 -6.51
CA ALA A 7 0.41 -20.58 -7.52
C ALA A 7 1.83 -20.30 -6.99
N SER A 8 2.85 -20.84 -7.65
CA SER A 8 4.24 -20.58 -7.26
C SER A 8 4.55 -19.14 -7.63
N PHE A 9 4.64 -18.28 -6.62
CA PHE A 9 5.02 -16.88 -6.82
C PHE A 9 6.41 -16.75 -7.42
N PRO A 10 6.68 -15.64 -8.14
CA PRO A 10 8.02 -15.33 -8.59
C PRO A 10 8.97 -15.18 -7.39
N ASN A 11 10.24 -15.54 -7.60
CA ASN A 11 11.28 -15.33 -6.59
C ASN A 11 11.44 -13.84 -6.29
N LEU A 12 11.54 -13.50 -5.01
CA LEU A 12 11.87 -12.15 -4.57
C LEU A 12 13.30 -11.78 -4.97
N PRO A 13 13.57 -10.49 -5.29
CA PRO A 13 14.92 -10.01 -5.43
C PRO A 13 15.75 -10.28 -4.17
N LYS A 14 17.06 -10.45 -4.32
CA LYS A 14 17.97 -10.68 -3.19
C LYS A 14 17.91 -9.50 -2.21
N GLY A 15 17.75 -9.79 -0.91
CA GLY A 15 17.66 -8.76 0.13
C GLY A 15 16.28 -8.12 0.26
N ARG A 16 15.22 -8.71 -0.33
CA ARG A 16 13.84 -8.25 -0.19
C ARG A 16 12.99 -9.26 0.56
N LEU A 17 12.18 -8.75 1.45
CA LEU A 17 11.24 -9.52 2.25
C LEU A 17 9.84 -8.94 2.00
N LEU A 18 8.96 -9.76 1.43
CA LEU A 18 7.57 -9.39 1.20
C LEU A 18 6.78 -9.56 2.49
N CYS A 19 6.10 -8.50 2.90
CA CYS A 19 5.28 -8.49 4.11
C CYS A 19 3.88 -7.96 3.80
N PRO A 20 2.84 -8.80 3.83
CA PRO A 20 1.47 -8.30 3.88
C PRO A 20 1.27 -7.54 5.20
N ILE A 21 0.64 -6.38 5.15
CA ILE A 21 0.37 -5.54 6.33
C ILE A 21 -0.99 -4.89 6.23
N SER A 22 -1.67 -4.74 7.37
CA SER A 22 -2.94 -4.02 7.43
C SER A 22 -2.78 -2.51 7.27
N ALA A 23 -3.87 -1.81 6.93
CA ALA A 23 -3.86 -0.36 6.85
C ALA A 23 -3.54 0.30 8.22
N ILE A 24 -3.97 -0.33 9.33
CA ILE A 24 -3.72 0.16 10.69
C ILE A 24 -2.24 0.05 11.10
N GLU A 25 -1.57 -1.05 10.74
CA GLU A 25 -0.15 -1.25 11.02
C GLU A 25 0.76 -0.48 10.05
N ASN A 26 0.18 0.11 9.01
CA ASN A 26 0.91 1.00 8.13
C ASN A 26 1.31 2.28 8.89
N THR A 27 2.60 2.53 9.00
CA THR A 27 3.18 3.72 9.66
C THR A 27 3.11 4.97 8.78
N ARG A 28 2.19 5.03 7.80
CA ARG A 28 1.92 6.17 6.91
C ARG A 28 1.97 7.53 7.62
N TYR A 29 1.44 7.59 8.84
CA TYR A 29 1.36 8.81 9.66
C TYR A 29 2.61 9.10 10.51
N GLN A 30 3.63 8.23 10.47
CA GLN A 30 4.91 8.40 11.16
C GLN A 30 6.00 8.70 10.13
N ARG A 31 6.16 9.99 9.78
CA ARG A 31 7.17 10.43 8.81
C ARG A 31 8.51 10.73 9.48
N GLU A 32 9.59 10.24 8.88
CA GLU A 32 10.97 10.62 9.25
C GLU A 32 11.34 12.03 8.74
N VAL A 33 10.69 12.48 7.65
CA VAL A 33 10.91 13.81 7.08
C VAL A 33 9.94 14.80 7.72
N VAL A 34 10.47 15.62 8.62
CA VAL A 34 9.77 16.78 9.19
C VAL A 34 10.12 18.00 8.35
N LEU A 35 9.12 18.63 7.74
CA LEU A 35 9.30 19.94 7.11
C LEU A 35 9.39 21.00 8.22
N ASP A 36 10.34 21.92 8.11
CA ASP A 36 10.49 23.01 9.08
C ASP A 36 9.20 23.85 9.17
N SER A 37 8.69 24.04 10.39
CA SER A 37 7.48 24.82 10.60
C SER A 37 7.83 26.31 10.75
N GLU A 38 7.74 27.06 9.65
CA GLU A 38 7.71 28.52 9.67
C GLU A 38 6.25 29.00 9.67
N PRO A 39 5.87 30.02 10.45
CA PRO A 39 4.52 30.56 10.46
C PRO A 39 4.23 31.25 9.12
N ALA A 40 3.64 30.51 8.19
CA ALA A 40 3.36 31.02 6.87
C ALA A 40 1.99 31.74 6.83
N ARG A 41 2.03 33.02 6.48
CA ARG A 41 0.84 33.78 6.07
C ARG A 41 0.68 33.65 4.57
N TYR A 42 -0.34 32.93 4.13
CA TYR A 42 -0.70 32.85 2.71
C TYR A 42 -2.01 33.59 2.46
N GLU A 43 -2.01 34.51 1.50
CA GLU A 43 -3.23 35.01 0.88
C GLU A 43 -3.62 34.01 -0.22
N ILE A 44 -4.78 33.37 -0.07
CA ILE A 44 -5.23 32.32 -0.99
C ILE A 44 -5.75 32.97 -2.27
N LEU A 45 -4.86 33.11 -3.24
CA LEU A 45 -5.21 33.25 -4.66
C LEU A 45 -4.69 31.99 -5.34
N SER A 46 -5.62 31.12 -5.76
CA SER A 46 -5.42 29.93 -6.60
C SER A 46 -3.97 29.43 -6.67
N LEU A 47 -3.60 28.49 -5.79
CA LEU A 47 -2.35 27.75 -5.92
C LEU A 47 -2.47 26.83 -7.13
N GLU A 48 -1.97 27.24 -8.28
CA GLU A 48 -1.59 26.29 -9.32
C GLU A 48 -0.34 25.55 -8.83
N ASP A 49 -0.42 24.23 -8.79
CA ASP A 49 0.57 23.33 -8.22
C ASP A 49 1.96 23.55 -8.82
N GLY A 50 2.93 23.73 -7.92
CA GLY A 50 4.35 23.85 -8.26
C GLY A 50 4.87 22.62 -9.01
N ASP A 51 5.88 22.89 -9.83
CA ASP A 51 6.57 22.03 -10.80
C ASP A 51 7.13 20.72 -10.19
N HIS A 52 6.25 19.77 -9.90
CA HIS A 52 6.53 18.58 -9.09
C HIS A 52 6.20 17.27 -9.82
N ALA A 53 6.48 17.20 -11.13
CA ALA A 53 6.35 15.96 -11.88
C ALA A 53 7.50 14.98 -11.51
N VAL A 54 7.24 14.07 -10.56
CA VAL A 54 8.11 12.93 -10.22
C VAL A 54 8.46 12.13 -11.50
N THR A 55 7.43 11.85 -12.31
CA THR A 55 7.45 11.38 -13.70
C THR A 55 6.08 11.69 -14.36
N GLN A 56 5.88 11.38 -15.65
CA GLN A 56 4.54 11.43 -16.27
C GLN A 56 3.58 10.33 -15.77
N GLU A 57 4.09 9.34 -15.04
CA GLU A 57 3.34 8.13 -14.65
C GLU A 57 2.84 8.19 -13.21
N TRP A 58 3.53 8.95 -12.35
CA TRP A 58 3.18 9.19 -10.95
C TRP A 58 2.60 10.58 -10.77
N GLU A 59 1.32 10.64 -10.45
CA GLU A 59 0.58 11.87 -10.17
C GLU A 59 0.70 12.21 -8.67
N PRO A 60 1.15 13.42 -8.29
CA PRO A 60 1.10 13.86 -6.91
C PRO A 60 -0.32 14.17 -6.48
N VAL A 61 -0.74 13.63 -5.34
CA VAL A 61 -2.07 13.85 -4.79
C VAL A 61 -1.97 14.14 -3.30
N THR A 62 -2.88 14.99 -2.81
CA THR A 62 -2.92 15.38 -1.42
C THR A 62 -4.07 14.67 -0.72
N HIS A 63 -3.78 13.98 0.37
CA HIS A 63 -4.78 13.41 1.26
C HIS A 63 -5.69 14.49 1.84
N PRO A 64 -6.93 14.16 2.23
CA PRO A 64 -7.81 15.09 2.93
C PRO A 64 -7.19 15.73 4.19
N GLU A 65 -6.23 15.05 4.81
CA GLU A 65 -5.46 15.53 5.97
C GLU A 65 -4.22 16.39 5.64
N GLY A 66 -3.93 16.62 4.35
CA GLY A 66 -2.82 17.45 3.88
C GLY A 66 -1.53 16.70 3.55
N SER A 67 -1.49 15.38 3.72
CA SER A 67 -0.32 14.54 3.43
C SER A 67 -0.17 14.26 1.92
N LEU A 68 1.02 14.46 1.34
CA LEU A 68 1.33 14.03 -0.04
C LEU A 68 1.35 12.50 -0.16
N TYR A 69 0.74 11.98 -1.21
CA TYR A 69 0.95 10.63 -1.73
C TYR A 69 1.11 10.67 -3.24
N LEU A 70 1.65 9.60 -3.80
CA LEU A 70 1.91 9.47 -5.23
C LEU A 70 1.07 8.33 -5.80
N TYR A 71 0.39 8.61 -6.92
CA TYR A 71 -0.55 7.70 -7.55
C TYR A 71 -0.13 7.33 -8.97
N HIS A 72 -0.02 6.03 -9.25
CA HIS A 72 0.25 5.51 -10.58
C HIS A 72 -1.05 5.04 -11.24
N ARG A 73 -1.62 5.90 -12.09
CA ARG A 73 -2.96 5.69 -12.68
C ARG A 73 -3.12 4.41 -13.49
N GLN A 74 -2.13 4.04 -14.30
CA GLN A 74 -2.23 2.84 -15.16
C GLN A 74 -2.15 1.53 -14.39
N LYS A 75 -1.38 1.50 -13.28
CA LYS A 75 -1.22 0.32 -12.44
C LYS A 75 -2.19 0.31 -11.24
N GLN A 76 -2.93 1.39 -11.02
CA GLN A 76 -3.79 1.61 -9.85
C GLN A 76 -3.02 1.44 -8.52
N ILE A 77 -1.80 1.98 -8.46
CA ILE A 77 -0.90 1.87 -7.30
C ILE A 77 -0.78 3.20 -6.57
N TYR A 78 -0.80 3.16 -5.25
CA TYR A 78 -0.56 4.28 -4.35
C TYR A 78 0.67 4.02 -3.51
N THR A 79 1.42 5.07 -3.22
CA THR A 79 2.51 5.01 -2.23
C THR A 79 2.70 6.35 -1.54
N ASP A 80 3.07 6.30 -0.27
CA ASP A 80 3.55 7.48 0.47
C ASP A 80 5.08 7.59 0.44
N ALA A 81 5.76 6.62 -0.16
CA ALA A 81 7.20 6.67 -0.34
C ALA A 81 7.57 7.89 -1.19
N TYR A 82 8.61 8.61 -0.77
CA TYR A 82 9.01 9.85 -1.42
C TYR A 82 9.80 9.58 -2.71
N LEU A 83 9.09 9.40 -3.84
CA LEU A 83 9.67 8.98 -5.13
C LEU A 83 10.57 10.03 -5.81
N TYR A 84 10.73 11.22 -5.25
CA TYR A 84 11.74 12.16 -5.74
C TYR A 84 13.16 11.68 -5.44
N HIS A 85 13.34 10.79 -4.45
CA HIS A 85 14.58 10.04 -4.29
C HIS A 85 14.64 8.91 -5.31
N ASN A 86 15.65 8.95 -6.19
CA ASN A 86 15.77 7.99 -7.30
C ASN A 86 15.85 6.53 -6.82
N GLU A 87 16.56 6.28 -5.71
CA GLU A 87 16.66 4.94 -5.10
C GLU A 87 15.30 4.43 -4.64
N THR A 88 14.55 5.26 -3.90
CA THR A 88 13.17 4.94 -3.46
C THR A 88 12.25 4.67 -4.64
N ARG A 89 12.35 5.47 -5.71
CA ARG A 89 11.54 5.29 -6.91
C ARG A 89 11.84 3.98 -7.62
N GLN A 90 13.10 3.68 -7.87
CA GLN A 90 13.51 2.42 -8.52
C GLN A 90 13.03 1.22 -7.71
N GLU A 91 13.09 1.31 -6.39
CA GLU A 91 12.63 0.25 -5.50
C GLU A 91 11.11 0.06 -5.54
N ILE A 92 10.33 1.15 -5.53
CA ILE A 92 8.87 1.10 -5.67
C ILE A 92 8.46 0.57 -7.05
N GLU A 93 9.13 0.97 -8.13
CA GLU A 93 8.85 0.48 -9.48
C GLU A 93 9.12 -1.02 -9.60
N LEU A 94 10.25 -1.49 -9.03
CA LEU A 94 10.57 -2.91 -8.95
C LEU A 94 9.51 -3.69 -8.15
N PHE A 95 9.08 -3.13 -7.03
CA PHE A 95 8.03 -3.74 -6.20
C PHE A 95 6.67 -3.77 -6.91
N ALA A 96 6.30 -2.69 -7.60
CA ALA A 96 5.09 -2.59 -8.40
C ALA A 96 5.03 -3.65 -9.50
N ASP A 97 6.14 -3.90 -10.19
CA ASP A 97 6.21 -4.93 -11.23
C ASP A 97 6.13 -6.35 -10.64
N TYR A 98 6.77 -6.56 -9.49
CA TYR A 98 6.68 -7.81 -8.74
C TYR A 98 5.23 -8.11 -8.33
N ILE A 99 4.56 -7.17 -7.68
CA ILE A 99 3.17 -7.36 -7.21
C ILE A 99 2.20 -7.53 -8.37
N ASN A 100 2.37 -6.81 -9.47
CA ASN A 100 1.56 -7.05 -10.65
C ASN A 100 1.72 -8.48 -11.18
N THR A 101 2.93 -9.05 -11.14
CA THR A 101 3.17 -10.45 -11.53
C THR A 101 2.50 -11.43 -10.57
N VAL A 102 2.58 -11.18 -9.27
CA VAL A 102 1.89 -11.95 -8.20
C VAL A 102 0.38 -11.95 -8.47
N LEU A 103 -0.21 -10.78 -8.67
CA LEU A 103 -1.65 -10.63 -8.89
C LEU A 103 -2.12 -11.28 -10.19
N GLN A 104 -1.35 -11.13 -11.29
CA GLN A 104 -1.65 -11.80 -12.56
C GLN A 104 -1.67 -13.32 -12.42
N SER A 105 -0.77 -13.89 -11.61
CA SER A 105 -0.72 -15.33 -11.34
C SER A 105 -1.89 -15.80 -10.46
N SER A 106 -2.43 -14.92 -9.62
CA SER A 106 -3.53 -15.22 -8.68
C SER A 106 -4.92 -14.78 -9.16
N ARG A 107 -5.06 -14.31 -10.42
CA ARG A 107 -6.32 -13.71 -10.94
C ARG A 107 -7.58 -14.55 -10.74
N THR A 108 -7.45 -15.88 -10.70
CA THR A 108 -8.59 -16.79 -10.51
C THR A 108 -9.24 -16.70 -9.12
N SER A 109 -8.55 -16.10 -8.13
CA SER A 109 -9.01 -15.99 -6.74
C SER A 109 -9.21 -14.55 -6.25
N LEU A 110 -9.11 -13.55 -7.13
CA LEU A 110 -9.30 -12.15 -6.74
C LEU A 110 -10.80 -11.82 -6.59
N PRO A 111 -11.19 -11.06 -5.55
CA PRO A 111 -12.60 -10.75 -5.28
C PRO A 111 -13.22 -9.81 -6.32
N SER A 112 -12.42 -8.97 -6.97
CA SER A 112 -12.82 -8.00 -7.99
C SER A 112 -11.75 -7.83 -9.07
N VAL A 113 -12.12 -7.27 -10.22
CA VAL A 113 -11.23 -6.83 -11.30
C VAL A 113 -10.78 -5.38 -11.14
N ASP A 114 -11.48 -4.60 -10.31
CA ASP A 114 -11.21 -3.19 -10.05
C ASP A 114 -10.84 -3.04 -8.58
N TYR A 115 -9.54 -3.06 -8.33
CA TYR A 115 -8.94 -2.91 -7.01
C TYR A 115 -7.69 -2.05 -7.12
N GLU A 116 -7.33 -1.43 -6.02
CA GLU A 116 -6.16 -0.58 -5.89
C GLU A 116 -5.11 -1.24 -5.02
N ILE A 117 -3.87 -0.82 -5.16
CA ILE A 117 -2.74 -1.44 -4.43
C ILE A 117 -1.99 -0.34 -3.70
N VAL A 118 -1.74 -0.54 -2.42
CA VAL A 118 -0.88 0.34 -1.64
C VAL A 118 0.46 -0.34 -1.44
N LEU A 119 1.54 0.38 -1.75
CA LEU A 119 2.92 -0.07 -1.56
C LEU A 119 3.66 0.85 -0.60
N ASP A 120 4.43 0.26 0.31
CA ASP A 120 5.32 0.97 1.22
C ASP A 120 6.66 0.23 1.37
N LEU A 121 7.71 0.97 1.71
CA LEU A 121 9.07 0.45 1.89
C LEU A 121 9.56 0.77 3.28
N ARG A 122 10.08 -0.23 4.00
CA ARG A 122 10.81 0.02 5.25
C ARG A 122 12.20 -0.62 5.19
N PRO A 123 13.26 0.19 5.09
CA PRO A 123 14.62 -0.31 5.23
C PRO A 123 14.82 -0.93 6.62
N VAL A 124 15.47 -2.09 6.66
CA VAL A 124 15.88 -2.74 7.92
C VAL A 124 17.34 -2.45 8.20
N ASP A 125 18.15 -2.55 7.15
CA ASP A 125 19.58 -2.27 7.14
C ASP A 125 20.00 -1.87 5.71
N HIS A 126 21.31 -1.78 5.45
CA HIS A 126 21.86 -1.37 4.16
C HIS A 126 21.60 -2.38 3.02
N GLU A 127 21.26 -3.63 3.32
CA GLU A 127 21.08 -4.70 2.34
C GLU A 127 19.62 -5.19 2.27
N THR A 128 18.84 -4.96 3.33
CA THR A 128 17.50 -5.53 3.51
C THR A 128 16.42 -4.46 3.55
N ILE A 129 15.42 -4.61 2.69
CA ILE A 129 14.23 -3.74 2.66
C ILE A 129 12.97 -4.62 2.75
N TYR A 130 12.07 -4.25 3.66
CA TYR A 130 10.73 -4.80 3.69
C TYR A 130 9.84 -4.12 2.67
N TRP A 131 9.14 -4.96 1.92
CA TRP A 131 8.14 -4.60 0.93
C TRP A 131 6.75 -4.81 1.50
N PHE A 132 6.08 -3.72 1.83
CA PHE A 132 4.77 -3.73 2.46
C PHE A 132 3.66 -3.46 1.46
N TYR A 133 2.60 -4.26 1.52
CA TYR A 133 1.46 -4.05 0.64
C TYR A 133 0.13 -4.51 1.23
N TYR A 134 -0.94 -3.94 0.68
CA TYR A 134 -2.29 -4.46 0.73
C TYR A 134 -3.06 -4.02 -0.51
N CYS A 135 -4.12 -4.76 -0.86
CA CYS A 135 -5.03 -4.41 -1.94
C CYS A 135 -6.33 -3.84 -1.36
N VAL A 136 -6.95 -2.90 -2.06
CA VAL A 136 -8.18 -2.20 -1.67
C VAL A 136 -9.25 -2.50 -2.70
N ASP A 137 -10.36 -3.12 -2.29
CA ASP A 137 -11.54 -3.33 -3.12
C ASP A 137 -12.65 -2.35 -2.70
N HIS A 138 -12.93 -1.38 -3.58
CA HIS A 138 -13.95 -0.36 -3.36
C HIS A 138 -15.38 -0.90 -3.46
N ALA A 139 -15.60 -1.99 -4.21
CA ALA A 139 -16.94 -2.56 -4.39
C ALA A 139 -17.43 -3.25 -3.11
N SER A 140 -16.55 -3.99 -2.45
CA SER A 140 -16.82 -4.65 -1.17
C SER A 140 -16.45 -3.81 0.06
N ARG A 141 -15.78 -2.66 -0.14
CA ARG A 141 -15.24 -1.80 0.92
C ARG A 141 -14.35 -2.58 1.88
N SER A 142 -13.38 -3.29 1.31
CA SER A 142 -12.52 -4.18 2.05
C SER A 142 -11.08 -4.11 1.58
N ILE A 143 -10.14 -4.36 2.49
CA ILE A 143 -8.76 -4.66 2.13
C ILE A 143 -8.54 -6.18 2.03
N PHE A 144 -7.62 -6.60 1.17
CA PHE A 144 -7.28 -8.00 0.98
C PHE A 144 -5.83 -8.20 0.53
N TRP A 145 -5.38 -9.46 0.54
CA TRP A 145 -4.08 -9.89 0.02
C TRP A 145 -4.27 -11.09 -0.91
N PRO A 146 -3.49 -11.19 -2.01
CA PRO A 146 -3.49 -12.36 -2.88
C PRO A 146 -2.87 -13.59 -2.21
N GLU A 147 -2.03 -13.38 -1.20
CA GLU A 147 -1.44 -14.43 -0.37
C GLU A 147 -2.32 -14.71 0.86
N PRO A 148 -2.31 -15.95 1.41
CA PRO A 148 -2.93 -16.23 2.69
C PRO A 148 -2.35 -15.32 3.79
N TYR A 149 -3.18 -14.39 4.26
CA TYR A 149 -2.82 -13.46 5.32
C TYR A 149 -3.36 -13.95 6.66
N VAL A 150 -2.47 -14.13 7.63
CA VAL A 150 -2.84 -14.47 9.01
C VAL A 150 -3.26 -13.18 9.72
N ALA A 151 -4.57 -12.92 9.70
CA ALA A 151 -5.20 -11.73 10.26
C ALA A 151 -5.30 -11.71 11.79
N ASP A 152 -4.48 -12.48 12.53
CA ASP A 152 -4.62 -12.63 13.98
C ASP A 152 -4.52 -11.28 14.70
N HIS A 153 -3.55 -10.45 14.32
CA HIS A 153 -3.30 -9.11 14.85
C HIS A 153 -4.44 -8.12 14.55
N LEU A 154 -5.18 -8.30 13.43
CA LEU A 154 -6.33 -7.45 13.11
C LEU A 154 -7.48 -7.62 14.12
N VAL A 155 -7.55 -8.77 14.79
CA VAL A 155 -8.64 -9.13 15.71
C VAL A 155 -8.16 -9.32 17.14
N ASP A 156 -6.93 -8.87 17.46
CA ASP A 156 -6.36 -9.00 18.81
C ASP A 156 -7.12 -8.16 19.85
N GLU A 157 -7.70 -7.03 19.44
CA GLU A 157 -8.55 -6.21 20.31
C GLU A 157 -9.95 -6.82 20.52
N VAL A 158 -10.36 -7.78 19.68
CA VAL A 158 -11.67 -8.44 19.75
C VAL A 158 -11.61 -9.65 20.69
N THR A 159 -11.85 -9.41 21.98
CA THR A 159 -11.95 -10.48 22.99
C THR A 159 -13.30 -11.21 22.89
N GLY A 160 -13.32 -12.48 22.43
CA GLY A 160 -14.54 -13.31 22.34
C GLY A 160 -14.53 -14.31 21.18
N SER A 161 -15.66 -14.97 20.91
CA SER A 161 -15.77 -15.85 19.74
C SER A 161 -15.60 -15.01 18.47
N LYS A 162 -14.46 -15.19 17.79
CA LYS A 162 -14.13 -14.51 16.54
C LYS A 162 -15.04 -15.05 15.42
N SER A 163 -16.22 -14.46 15.28
CA SER A 163 -17.13 -14.77 14.18
C SER A 163 -16.65 -14.10 12.89
N PHE A 164 -16.97 -14.69 11.74
CA PHE A 164 -16.66 -14.09 10.44
C PHE A 164 -17.27 -12.69 10.26
N ALA A 165 -18.40 -12.42 10.92
CA ALA A 165 -19.02 -11.10 10.91
C ALA A 165 -18.14 -10.03 11.60
N HIS A 166 -17.47 -10.37 12.70
CA HIS A 166 -16.54 -9.45 13.38
C HIS A 166 -15.32 -9.16 12.50
N LEU A 167 -14.76 -10.19 11.85
CA LEU A 167 -13.65 -10.01 10.92
C LEU A 167 -14.03 -9.10 9.75
N LYS A 168 -15.24 -9.26 9.19
CA LYS A 168 -15.72 -8.40 8.11
C LYS A 168 -15.82 -6.94 8.55
N LEU A 169 -16.38 -6.66 9.72
CA LEU A 169 -16.44 -5.29 10.26
C LEU A 169 -15.06 -4.69 10.46
N MET A 170 -14.09 -5.50 10.90
CA MET A 170 -12.71 -5.04 11.11
C MET A 170 -12.02 -4.72 9.78
N ILE A 171 -12.22 -5.54 8.75
CA ILE A 171 -11.70 -5.29 7.40
C ILE A 171 -12.36 -4.05 6.79
N GLU A 172 -13.66 -3.85 7.00
CA GLU A 172 -14.36 -2.64 6.54
C GLU A 172 -13.86 -1.39 7.27
N TYR A 173 -13.59 -1.47 8.58
CA TYR A 173 -12.94 -0.39 9.30
C TYR A 173 -11.56 -0.07 8.72
N ASN A 174 -10.74 -1.09 8.42
CA ASN A 174 -9.44 -0.88 7.79
C ASN A 174 -9.54 -0.19 6.42
N PHE A 175 -10.58 -0.50 5.65
CA PHE A 175 -10.88 0.19 4.39
C PHE A 175 -11.17 1.68 4.58
N TRP A 176 -11.91 2.05 5.63
CA TRP A 176 -12.20 3.46 5.92
C TRP A 176 -11.00 4.23 6.48
N THR A 177 -10.02 3.55 7.05
CA THR A 177 -8.79 4.16 7.59
C THR A 177 -7.61 4.16 6.62
N HIS A 178 -7.78 3.55 5.44
CA HIS A 178 -6.78 3.50 4.37
C HIS A 178 -6.52 4.89 3.80
#